data_AF-A0A8T4I4H2-F1
#
_entry.id   AF-A0A8T4I4H2-F1
#
_cell.length_a   1.000
_cell.length_b   1.000
_cell.length_c   1.000
_cell.angle_alpha   90.00
_cell.angle_beta   90.00
_cell.angle_gamma   90.00
#
_symmetry.space_group_name_H-M   'P 1'
#
loop_
_entity.id
_entity.type
_entity.pdbx_description
1 polymer ?
#
loop_
_entity_poly.entity_id
_entity_poly.type
_entity_poly.pdbx_seq_one_letter_code
_entity_poly.pdbx_strand_id
1 'polypeptide(L)' 'QDLDTAVRFHQQRTVDNLIELRTLAPDIPWMPVLQGWTLQHYHDCLAMYTDAGIDLAAEPIVGLGSVCRRQA' A
#
# COMPACT_ATOMS: atom_id res chain seq x y z
N GLN A 1 20.71 -3.14 -5.47
CA GLN A 1 19.38 -3.78 -5.52
C GLN A 1 18.64 -3.18 -6.69
N ASP A 2 17.92 -4.00 -7.43
CA ASP A 2 17.01 -3.52 -8.48
C ASP A 2 15.82 -2.77 -7.84
N LEU A 3 15.40 -1.65 -8.45
CA LEU A 3 14.37 -0.75 -7.92
C LEU A 3 13.06 -1.51 -7.69
N ASP A 4 12.71 -2.39 -8.62
CA ASP A 4 11.46 -3.14 -8.59
C ASP A 4 11.40 -4.10 -7.39
N THR A 5 12.54 -4.72 -7.06
CA THR A 5 12.66 -5.57 -5.87
C THR A 5 12.47 -4.77 -4.59
N ALA A 6 13.08 -3.57 -4.51
CA ALA A 6 12.95 -2.70 -3.35
C ALA A 6 11.50 -2.20 -3.18
N VAL A 7 10.84 -1.83 -4.27
CA VAL A 7 9.43 -1.41 -4.28
C VAL A 7 8.53 -2.54 -3.82
N ARG A 8 8.66 -3.75 -4.38
CA ARG A 8 7.85 -4.91 -3.98
C ARG A 8 7.98 -5.24 -2.49
N PHE A 9 9.19 -5.21 -1.96
CA PHE A 9 9.46 -5.47 -0.54
C PHE A 9 8.86 -4.41 0.38
N HIS A 10 8.82 -3.16 -0.07
CA HIS A 10 8.14 -2.08 0.65
C HIS A 10 6.62 -2.26 0.61
N GLN A 11 6.05 -2.56 -0.56
CA GLN A 11 4.62 -2.81 -0.73
C GLN A 11 4.12 -3.94 0.19
N GLN A 12 4.81 -5.08 0.21
CA GLN A 12 4.45 -6.20 1.09
C GLN A 12 4.38 -5.77 2.55
N ARG A 13 5.39 -5.02 3.03
CA ARG A 13 5.39 -4.49 4.40
C ARG A 13 4.26 -3.52 4.66
N THR A 14 3.91 -2.67 3.70
CA THR A 14 2.81 -1.72 3.84
C THR A 14 1.47 -2.45 3.99
N VAL A 15 1.24 -3.50 3.20
CA VAL A 15 0.01 -4.31 3.29
C VAL A 15 -0.02 -5.10 4.61
N ASP A 16 1.05 -5.82 4.93
CA ASP A 16 1.14 -6.62 6.17
C ASP A 16 0.95 -5.75 7.42
N ASN A 17 1.55 -4.56 7.43
CA ASN A 17 1.43 -3.64 8.55
C ASN A 17 0.00 -3.12 8.73
N LEU A 18 -0.73 -2.83 7.65
CA LEU A 18 -2.13 -2.45 7.76
C LEU A 18 -2.96 -3.57 8.40
N ILE A 19 -2.76 -4.81 7.94
CA ILE A 19 -3.48 -5.99 8.46
C ILE A 19 -3.19 -6.17 9.95
N GLU A 20 -1.91 -6.09 10.33
CA GLU A 20 -1.48 -6.18 11.72
C GLU A 20 -2.12 -5.08 12.58
N LEU A 21 -2.07 -3.82 12.13
CA LEU A 21 -2.63 -2.68 12.87
C LEU A 21 -4.14 -2.79 13.05
N ARG A 22 -4.88 -3.19 12.01
CA ARG A 22 -6.33 -3.44 12.09
C ARG A 22 -6.68 -4.60 13.03
N THR A 23 -5.79 -5.58 13.14
CA THR A 23 -5.94 -6.70 14.07
C THR A 23 -5.70 -6.26 15.52
N LEU A 24 -4.66 -5.45 15.75
CA LEU A 24 -4.24 -5.00 17.08
C LEU A 24 -5.15 -3.91 17.67
N ALA A 25 -5.67 -3.02 16.83
CA ALA A 25 -6.49 -1.88 17.25
C ALA A 25 -7.61 -1.63 16.23
N PRO A 26 -8.66 -2.47 16.21
CA PRO A 26 -9.73 -2.40 15.21
C PRO A 26 -10.59 -1.12 15.30
N ASP A 27 -10.63 -0.48 16.47
CA ASP A 27 -11.42 0.74 16.69
C ASP A 27 -10.73 2.00 16.12
N ILE A 28 -9.45 1.90 15.73
CA ILE A 28 -8.71 3.00 15.10
C ILE A 28 -8.96 2.92 13.58
N PRO A 29 -9.32 4.04 12.93
CA PRO A 29 -9.53 4.08 11.48
C PRO A 29 -8.18 4.11 10.73
N TRP A 30 -7.46 2.98 10.73
CA TRP A 30 -6.20 2.84 10.01
C TRP A 30 -6.43 2.99 8.51
N MET A 31 -5.75 4.00 7.94
CA MET A 31 -5.83 4.34 6.53
C MET A 31 -4.82 3.50 5.72
N PRO A 32 -5.26 2.76 4.68
CA PRO A 32 -4.35 2.09 3.75
C PRO A 32 -3.54 3.09 2.94
N VAL A 33 -2.38 2.66 2.43
CA VAL A 33 -1.52 3.49 1.57
C VAL A 33 -1.13 2.71 0.32
N LEU A 34 -1.46 3.24 -0.85
CA LEU A 34 -1.05 2.71 -2.13
C LEU A 34 0.40 3.14 -2.44
N GLN A 35 1.31 2.18 -2.62
CA GLN A 35 2.75 2.42 -2.79
C GLN A 35 3.23 2.06 -4.20
N GLY A 36 4.15 2.84 -4.75
CA GLY A 36 4.73 2.54 -6.05
C GLY A 36 5.59 3.67 -6.62
N TRP A 37 6.45 3.33 -7.58
CA TRP A 37 7.27 4.30 -8.31
C TRP A 37 6.70 4.57 -9.72
N THR A 38 6.50 3.50 -10.49
CA THR A 38 5.83 3.52 -11.80
C THR A 38 4.32 3.29 -11.64
N LEU A 39 3.56 3.50 -12.72
CA LEU A 39 2.13 3.17 -12.72
C LEU A 39 1.89 1.67 -12.46
N GLN A 40 2.72 0.80 -13.04
CA GLN A 40 2.61 -0.65 -12.83
C GLN A 40 2.81 -1.01 -11.36
N HIS A 41 3.77 -0.39 -10.67
CA HIS A 41 3.95 -0.63 -9.24
C HIS A 41 2.68 -0.34 -8.43
N TYR A 42 1.91 0.70 -8.79
CA TYR A 42 0.64 0.96 -8.11
C TYR A 42 -0.41 -0.11 -8.37
N HIS A 43 -0.51 -0.61 -9.61
CA HIS A 43 -1.40 -1.73 -9.89
C HIS A 43 -1.00 -3.00 -9.14
N ASP A 44 0.29 -3.27 -9.03
CA ASP A 44 0.80 -4.42 -8.28
C ASP A 44 0.46 -4.29 -6.79
N CYS A 45 0.59 -3.10 -6.21
CA CYS A 45 0.21 -2.84 -4.81
C CYS A 45 -1.31 -3.00 -4.59
N LEU A 46 -2.12 -2.53 -5.55
CA LEU A 46 -3.57 -2.70 -5.51
C LEU A 46 -3.96 -4.19 -5.53
N ALA A 47 -3.28 -4.99 -6.37
CA ALA A 47 -3.48 -6.42 -6.41
C ALA A 47 -3.15 -7.09 -5.07
N MET A 48 -2.05 -6.70 -4.40
CA MET A 48 -1.72 -7.22 -3.06
C MET A 48 -2.81 -6.95 -2.02
N TYR A 49 -3.42 -5.77 -2.03
CA TYR A 49 -4.57 -5.48 -1.16
C TYR A 49 -5.78 -6.35 -1.51
N THR A 50 -6.07 -6.51 -2.81
CA THR A 50 -7.18 -7.35 -3.28
C THR A 50 -6.99 -8.81 -2.88
N ASP A 51 -5.78 -9.35 -3.03
CA ASP A 51 -5.42 -10.71 -2.62
C ASP A 51 -5.53 -10.92 -1.10
N ALA A 52 -5.30 -9.86 -0.32
CA ALA A 52 -5.52 -9.85 1.12
C ALA A 52 -7.00 -9.65 1.52
N GLY A 53 -7.93 -9.56 0.55
CA GLY A 53 -9.35 -9.35 0.79
C GLY A 53 -9.72 -7.92 1.17
N ILE A 54 -8.86 -6.94 0.88
CA ILE A 54 -9.06 -5.52 1.20
C ILE A 54 -9.42 -4.76 -0.09
N ASP A 55 -10.66 -4.28 -0.15
CA ASP A 55 -11.12 -3.41 -1.24
C ASP A 55 -10.81 -1.95 -0.94
N LEU A 56 -9.79 -1.39 -1.58
CA LEU A 56 -9.41 0.01 -1.43
C LEU A 56 -10.47 1.00 -1.93
N ALA A 57 -11.39 0.59 -2.82
CA ALA A 57 -12.46 1.48 -3.28
C ALA A 57 -13.58 1.64 -2.24
N ALA A 58 -13.69 0.70 -1.30
CA ALA A 58 -14.62 0.78 -0.18
C ALA A 58 -14.07 1.57 1.02
N GLU A 59 -12.78 1.89 1.00
CA GLU A 59 -12.11 2.63 2.07
C GLU A 59 -12.46 4.12 2.01
N PRO A 60 -12.72 4.77 3.15
CA PRO A 60 -13.13 6.17 3.17
C PRO A 60 -12.03 7.11 2.65
N ILE A 61 -10.76 6.75 2.91
CA ILE A 61 -9.58 7.47 2.44
C ILE A 61 -8.49 6.44 2.14
N VAL A 62 -7.77 6.66 1.04
CA VAL A 62 -6.56 5.91 0.69
C VAL A 62 -5.41 6.90 0.53
N GLY A 63 -4.32 6.68 1.27
CA GLY A 63 -3.10 7.46 1.10
C GLY A 63 -2.38 7.08 -0.19
N LEU A 64 -1.74 8.05 -0.84
CA LEU A 64 -0.83 7.79 -1.96
C LEU A 64 0.61 8.00 -1.49
N GLY A 65 1.36 6.90 -1.42
CA GLY A 65 2.76 6.89 -1.01
C GLY A 65 3.72 7.10 -2.18
N SER A 66 5.00 7.28 -1.84
CA SER A 66 6.11 7.39 -2.81
C SER A 66 5.95 8.54 -3.82
N VAL A 67 5.36 9.66 -3.36
CA VAL A 67 5.12 10.85 -4.19
C VAL A 67 6.23 11.89 -4.14
N CYS A 68 7.08 11.85 -3.10
CA CYS A 68 8.17 12.80 -2.93
C CYS A 68 9.15 12.74 -4.10
N ARG A 69 9.56 13.92 -4.60
CA ARG A 69 10.53 14.10 -5.71
C ARG A 69 10.11 13.48 -7.05
N ARG A 70 8.80 13.30 -7.29
CA ARG A 70 8.29 12.84 -8.60
C ARG A 70 8.44 13.86 -9.72
N GLN A 71 8.29 15.12 -9.38
CA GLN A 71 8.56 16.25 -10.27
C GLN A 71 9.88 16.85 -9.80
N ALA A 72 10.96 16.53 -10.49
CA ALA A 72 12.26 17.15 -10.32
C ALA A 72 12.52 18.04 -11.54
#